data_AF-A0AAN9U590-F1
#
_entry.id   AF-A0AAN9U590-F1
#
_cell.length_a   1.000
_cell.length_b   1.000
_cell.length_c   1.000
_cell.angle_alpha   90.00
_cell.angle_beta   90.00
_cell.angle_gamma   90.00
#
_symmetry.space_group_name_H-M   'P 1'
#
loop_
_entity.id
_entity.type
_entity.pdbx_description
1 polymer ?
#
loop_
_entity_poly.entity_id
_entity_poly.type
_entity_poly.pdbx_seq_one_letter_code
_entity_poly.pdbx_strand_id
1 'polypeptide(L)'
;MLLDSVNVSVANVGIAILTVGLGAVLARVFYNLYLHPLAGFSGPWYAASTSLVSTIVSLRRVEPQWFMALVKRYGTDQPIRISPTMLLFPRAASLKDIYWDPGCNIKSELYGVGALGPPNLFSTLDGTKHRQLRKALGGTQWSIGSLKKNWEQRIDELISLFLEKMSEFAQAGEDVIISDKVAEFAADTLTMLAFSVPWGFIRNGRDERGFLRSWREGLDYFGTAVRWRWYRHTVLRSALLAPYFLPSASDRFGMGYLMAHADEQVTRREKAIESAGGDGGVDYVGSEKSKDFLQQ
;
A
#
# COMPACT_ATOMS: atom_id res chain seq x y z
N MET A 1 -17.94 -52.36 -28.64
CA MET A 1 -17.91 -51.68 -29.96
C MET A 1 -18.74 -50.39 -29.93
N LEU A 2 -18.53 -49.50 -28.94
CA LEU A 2 -19.25 -48.21 -28.81
C LEU A 2 -18.37 -47.12 -28.13
N LEU A 3 -17.05 -47.23 -28.20
CA LEU A 3 -16.13 -46.23 -27.63
C LEU A 3 -15.03 -45.81 -28.62
N ASP A 4 -15.20 -46.08 -29.91
CA ASP A 4 -14.30 -45.57 -30.94
C ASP A 4 -14.97 -44.42 -31.67
N SER A 5 -14.33 -43.25 -31.62
CA SER A 5 -14.61 -41.99 -32.33
C SER A 5 -15.56 -40.96 -31.68
N VAL A 6 -15.33 -40.61 -30.41
CA VAL A 6 -15.56 -39.19 -30.05
C VAL A 6 -14.38 -38.41 -30.60
N ASN A 7 -14.52 -37.90 -31.82
CA ASN A 7 -13.51 -37.04 -32.44
C ASN A 7 -13.60 -35.65 -31.76
N VAL A 8 -12.97 -35.53 -30.60
CA VAL A 8 -12.94 -34.28 -29.83
C VAL A 8 -12.02 -33.29 -30.55
N SER A 9 -12.58 -32.54 -31.50
CA SER A 9 -11.87 -31.43 -32.14
C SER A 9 -11.50 -30.39 -31.08
N VAL A 10 -10.32 -29.79 -31.23
CA VAL A 10 -9.87 -28.64 -30.42
C VAL A 10 -10.94 -27.54 -30.38
N ALA A 11 -11.70 -27.37 -31.46
CA ALA A 11 -12.82 -26.42 -31.52
C ALA A 11 -13.96 -26.78 -30.55
N ASN A 12 -14.30 -28.06 -30.42
CA ASN A 12 -15.35 -28.53 -29.50
C ASN A 12 -14.91 -28.38 -28.03
N VAL A 13 -13.63 -28.63 -27.74
CA VAL A 13 -13.05 -28.35 -26.41
C VAL A 13 -13.13 -26.85 -26.12
N GLY A 14 -12.74 -26.01 -27.08
CA GLY A 14 -12.81 -24.56 -26.95
C GLY A 14 -14.23 -24.05 -26.66
N ILE A 15 -15.21 -24.52 -27.42
CA ILE A 15 -16.62 -24.16 -27.22
C ILE A 15 -17.12 -24.64 -25.85
N ALA A 16 -16.77 -25.85 -25.43
CA ALA A 16 -17.16 -26.37 -24.12
C ALA A 16 -16.57 -25.52 -22.98
N ILE A 17 -15.28 -25.16 -23.06
CA ILE A 17 -14.61 -24.30 -22.07
C ILE A 17 -15.29 -22.92 -22.01
N LEU A 18 -15.59 -22.31 -23.16
CA LEU A 18 -16.27 -21.01 -23.21
C LEU A 18 -17.69 -21.08 -22.64
N THR A 19 -18.42 -22.14 -22.94
CA THR A 19 -19.80 -22.34 -22.46
C THR A 19 -19.82 -22.54 -20.94
N VAL A 20 -18.94 -23.39 -20.41
CA VAL A 20 -18.79 -23.61 -18.96
C VAL A 20 -18.32 -22.32 -18.27
N GLY A 21 -17.36 -21.61 -18.86
CA GLY A 21 -16.85 -20.33 -18.34
C GLY A 21 -17.94 -19.26 -18.27
N LEU A 22 -18.72 -19.09 -19.35
CA LEU A 22 -19.86 -18.17 -19.39
C LEU A 22 -20.92 -18.57 -18.37
N GLY A 23 -21.29 -19.85 -18.31
CA GLY A 23 -22.24 -20.38 -17.32
C GLY A 23 -21.81 -20.09 -15.89
N ALA A 24 -20.53 -20.30 -15.56
CA ALA A 24 -19.97 -19.99 -14.25
C ALA A 24 -20.02 -18.48 -13.92
N VAL A 25 -19.72 -17.61 -14.88
CA VAL A 25 -19.83 -16.15 -14.72
C VAL A 25 -21.27 -15.73 -14.45
N LEU A 26 -22.23 -16.23 -15.25
CA LEU A 26 -23.64 -15.91 -15.08
C LEU A 26 -24.18 -16.43 -13.73
N ALA A 27 -23.85 -17.66 -13.36
CA ALA A 27 -24.22 -18.22 -12.05
C ALA A 27 -23.63 -17.38 -10.90
N ARG A 28 -22.39 -16.91 -11.02
CA ARG A 28 -21.74 -16.05 -10.03
C ARG A 28 -22.41 -14.69 -9.92
N VAL A 29 -22.77 -14.07 -11.05
CA VAL A 29 -23.51 -12.80 -11.09
C VAL A 29 -24.87 -12.97 -10.42
N PHE A 30 -25.61 -14.02 -10.76
CA PHE A 30 -26.90 -14.34 -10.15
C PHE A 30 -26.77 -14.52 -8.63
N TYR A 31 -25.83 -15.34 -8.19
CA TYR A 31 -25.55 -15.53 -6.76
C TYR A 31 -25.23 -14.20 -6.07
N ASN A 32 -24.34 -13.39 -6.64
CA ASN A 32 -23.91 -12.14 -6.03
C ASN A 32 -25.07 -11.13 -5.89
N LEU A 33 -25.97 -11.07 -6.87
CA LEU A 33 -27.10 -10.16 -6.88
C LEU A 33 -28.22 -10.59 -5.93
N TYR A 34 -28.56 -11.88 -5.90
CA TYR A 34 -29.80 -12.34 -5.25
C TYR A 34 -29.58 -13.19 -4.00
N LEU A 35 -28.49 -13.95 -3.93
CA LEU A 35 -28.28 -14.97 -2.89
C LEU A 35 -27.14 -14.63 -1.91
N HIS A 36 -26.29 -13.66 -2.26
CA HIS A 36 -25.18 -13.25 -1.40
C HIS A 36 -25.73 -12.63 -0.10
N PRO A 37 -25.07 -12.83 1.06
CA PRO A 37 -25.49 -12.23 2.34
C PRO A 37 -25.64 -10.69 2.32
N LEU A 38 -25.05 -10.03 1.33
CA LEU A 38 -25.13 -8.58 1.14
C LEU A 38 -26.17 -8.16 0.09
N ALA A 39 -26.99 -9.07 -0.43
CA ALA A 39 -28.01 -8.78 -1.43
C ALA A 39 -29.08 -7.80 -0.94
N GLY A 40 -29.32 -7.73 0.37
CA GLY A 40 -30.26 -6.78 0.98
C GLY A 40 -29.78 -5.32 0.99
N PHE A 41 -28.51 -5.04 0.73
CA PHE A 41 -27.98 -3.67 0.71
C PHE A 41 -28.16 -3.02 -0.66
N SER A 42 -28.61 -1.77 -0.65
CA SER A 42 -28.81 -0.98 -1.87
C SER A 42 -27.46 -0.64 -2.53
N GLY A 43 -27.43 -0.52 -3.86
CA GLY A 43 -26.23 -0.17 -4.60
C GLY A 43 -26.38 -0.42 -6.10
N PRO A 44 -25.37 -0.06 -6.91
CA PRO A 44 -25.42 -0.33 -8.34
C PRO A 44 -25.33 -1.83 -8.60
N TRP A 45 -26.30 -2.38 -9.33
CA TRP A 45 -26.35 -3.82 -9.64
C TRP A 45 -25.05 -4.32 -10.31
N TYR A 46 -24.44 -3.50 -11.18
CA TYR A 46 -23.19 -3.87 -11.87
C TYR A 46 -22.01 -3.98 -10.88
N ALA A 47 -21.96 -3.14 -9.84
CA ALA A 47 -20.94 -3.22 -8.80
C ALA A 47 -21.23 -4.36 -7.82
N ALA A 48 -22.51 -4.61 -7.51
CA ALA A 48 -22.92 -5.74 -6.68
C ALA A 48 -22.66 -7.10 -7.35
N SER A 49 -22.64 -7.18 -8.70
CA SER A 49 -22.44 -8.43 -9.43
C SER A 49 -20.97 -8.85 -9.57
N THR A 50 -20.04 -7.90 -9.65
CA THR A 50 -18.60 -8.19 -9.83
C THR A 50 -17.71 -7.14 -9.18
N SER A 51 -16.56 -7.57 -8.63
CA SER A 51 -15.56 -6.66 -8.07
C SER A 51 -14.76 -5.90 -9.12
N LEU A 52 -14.84 -6.29 -10.40
CA LEU A 52 -14.09 -5.68 -11.49
C LEU A 52 -14.44 -4.20 -11.67
N VAL A 53 -15.67 -3.80 -11.33
CA VAL A 53 -16.12 -2.41 -11.41
C VAL A 53 -15.27 -1.50 -10.53
N SER A 54 -14.99 -1.90 -9.29
CA SER A 54 -14.14 -1.12 -8.39
C SER A 54 -12.72 -0.96 -8.96
N THR A 55 -12.20 -2.00 -9.62
CA THR A 55 -10.91 -1.92 -10.33
C THR A 55 -10.95 -0.94 -11.49
N ILE A 56 -11.97 -1.00 -12.35
CA ILE A 56 -12.12 -0.07 -13.48
C ILE A 56 -12.23 1.38 -12.98
N VAL A 57 -13.01 1.62 -11.94
CA VAL A 57 -13.17 2.94 -11.32
C VAL A 57 -11.83 3.45 -10.75
N SER A 58 -11.07 2.57 -10.09
CA SER A 58 -9.73 2.88 -9.56
C SER A 58 -8.73 3.22 -10.68
N LEU A 59 -8.67 2.40 -11.74
CA LEU A 59 -7.76 2.61 -12.87
C LEU A 59 -8.10 3.86 -13.67
N ARG A 60 -9.38 4.25 -13.70
CA ARG A 60 -9.81 5.53 -14.27
C ARG A 60 -9.57 6.73 -13.36
N ARG A 61 -9.10 6.52 -12.12
CA ARG A 61 -8.82 7.56 -11.12
C ARG A 61 -10.03 8.44 -10.80
N VAL A 62 -11.24 7.85 -10.86
CA VAL A 62 -12.52 8.53 -10.59
C VAL A 62 -13.25 7.98 -9.36
N GLU A 63 -12.54 7.25 -8.49
CA GLU A 63 -13.13 6.61 -7.30
C GLU A 63 -13.80 7.61 -6.34
N PRO A 64 -13.19 8.76 -6.00
CA PRO A 64 -13.86 9.77 -5.16
C PRO A 64 -15.17 10.28 -5.78
N GLN A 65 -15.15 10.60 -7.08
CA GLN A 65 -16.32 11.09 -7.82
C GLN A 65 -17.40 10.01 -7.89
N TRP A 66 -17.00 8.75 -8.09
CA TRP A 66 -17.91 7.61 -8.10
C TRP A 66 -18.59 7.45 -6.74
N PHE A 67 -17.84 7.45 -5.63
CA PHE A 67 -18.42 7.38 -4.29
C PHE A 67 -19.36 8.55 -4.00
N MET A 68 -18.99 9.79 -4.36
CA MET A 68 -19.88 10.95 -4.20
C MET A 68 -21.18 10.79 -4.99
N ALA A 69 -21.11 10.30 -6.23
CA ALA A 69 -22.28 10.04 -7.05
C ALA A 69 -23.18 8.94 -6.46
N LEU A 70 -22.58 7.89 -5.87
CA LEU A 70 -23.34 6.85 -5.18
C LEU A 70 -24.04 7.38 -3.93
N VAL A 71 -23.34 8.14 -3.11
CA VAL A 71 -23.93 8.77 -1.91
C VAL A 71 -25.08 9.70 -2.30
N LYS A 72 -24.90 10.50 -3.35
CA LYS A 72 -25.98 11.36 -3.88
C LYS A 72 -27.19 10.56 -4.36
N ARG A 73 -26.98 9.36 -4.93
CA ARG A 73 -28.04 8.54 -5.52
C ARG A 73 -28.77 7.65 -4.51
N TYR A 74 -28.04 7.05 -3.58
CA TYR A 74 -28.57 6.04 -2.64
C TYR A 74 -28.77 6.60 -1.22
N GLY A 75 -28.32 7.83 -0.96
CA GLY A 75 -28.41 8.48 0.34
C GLY A 75 -27.35 7.99 1.33
N THR A 76 -27.48 8.43 2.58
CA THR A 76 -26.54 8.09 3.66
C THR A 76 -27.14 7.18 4.73
N ASP A 77 -28.45 6.96 4.72
CA ASP A 77 -29.16 6.31 5.82
C ASP A 77 -28.76 4.84 5.97
N GLN A 78 -28.43 4.17 4.86
CA GLN A 78 -27.99 2.78 4.82
C GLN A 78 -26.62 2.64 4.12
N PRO A 79 -25.84 1.59 4.44
CA PRO A 79 -24.61 1.31 3.72
C PRO A 79 -24.89 0.98 2.25
N ILE A 80 -24.00 1.43 1.36
CA ILE A 80 -24.14 1.26 -0.08
C ILE A 80 -23.25 0.11 -0.55
N ARG A 81 -23.79 -0.88 -1.25
CA ARG A 81 -23.01 -1.99 -1.81
C ARG A 81 -22.22 -1.55 -3.04
N ILE A 82 -20.90 -1.60 -2.94
CA ILE A 82 -19.96 -1.12 -3.98
C ILE A 82 -19.11 -2.23 -4.62
N SER A 83 -19.25 -3.46 -4.15
CA SER A 83 -18.64 -4.69 -4.68
C SER A 83 -19.43 -5.89 -4.12
N PRO A 84 -19.33 -7.11 -4.67
CA PRO A 84 -20.05 -8.26 -4.11
C PRO A 84 -19.85 -8.44 -2.61
N THR A 85 -18.67 -8.06 -2.08
CA THR A 85 -18.28 -8.22 -0.67
C THR A 85 -17.86 -6.93 0.02
N MET A 86 -18.27 -5.76 -0.47
CA MET A 86 -17.87 -4.48 0.14
C MET A 86 -19.04 -3.51 0.22
N LEU A 87 -19.18 -2.88 1.38
CA LEU A 87 -20.12 -1.82 1.64
C LEU A 87 -19.36 -0.51 1.87
N LEU A 88 -19.89 0.57 1.32
CA LEU A 88 -19.51 1.94 1.60
C LEU A 88 -20.40 2.46 2.73
N PHE A 89 -19.80 2.94 3.81
CA PHE A 89 -20.50 3.55 4.94
C PHE A 89 -20.26 5.07 4.90
N PRO A 90 -21.19 5.86 4.36
CA PRO A 90 -20.97 7.29 4.18
C PRO A 90 -21.22 8.13 5.44
N ARG A 91 -21.80 7.54 6.51
CA ARG A 91 -22.07 8.24 7.77
C ARG A 91 -20.84 8.23 8.68
N ALA A 92 -20.47 9.40 9.18
CA ALA A 92 -19.38 9.53 10.17
C ALA A 92 -19.65 8.70 11.43
N ALA A 93 -20.90 8.54 11.84
CA ALA A 93 -21.29 7.73 13.00
C ALA A 93 -20.85 6.26 12.87
N SER A 94 -20.74 5.71 11.66
CA SER A 94 -20.31 4.32 11.42
C SER A 94 -18.84 4.08 11.75
N LEU A 95 -18.02 5.12 11.89
CA LEU A 95 -16.60 4.97 12.26
C LEU A 95 -16.45 4.28 13.61
N LYS A 96 -17.30 4.63 14.58
CA LYS A 96 -17.25 4.00 15.91
C LYS A 96 -17.55 2.51 15.80
N ASP A 97 -18.66 2.15 15.15
CA ASP A 97 -19.08 0.75 15.04
C ASP A 97 -18.06 -0.12 14.29
N ILE A 98 -17.36 0.45 13.29
CA ILE A 98 -16.37 -0.27 12.48
C ILE A 98 -15.02 -0.40 13.21
N TYR A 99 -14.52 0.69 13.82
CA TYR A 99 -13.14 0.74 14.32
C TYR A 99 -12.99 0.42 15.81
N TRP A 100 -14.02 0.64 16.64
CA TRP A 100 -13.94 0.39 18.09
C TRP A 100 -14.13 -1.07 18.46
N ASP A 101 -14.86 -1.85 17.66
CA ASP A 101 -14.97 -3.29 17.86
C ASP A 101 -13.75 -4.00 17.24
N PRO A 102 -12.91 -4.69 18.04
CA PRO A 102 -11.78 -5.46 17.52
C PRO A 102 -12.17 -6.54 16.51
N GLY A 103 -13.39 -7.07 16.59
CA GLY A 103 -13.94 -8.05 15.64
C GLY A 103 -14.28 -7.46 14.27
N CYS A 104 -14.59 -6.16 14.22
CA CYS A 104 -14.89 -5.44 12.98
C CYS A 104 -13.67 -4.71 12.39
N ASN A 105 -12.66 -4.43 13.21
CA ASN A 105 -11.45 -3.71 12.81
C ASN A 105 -10.31 -4.65 12.34
N ILE A 106 -10.66 -5.70 11.59
CA ILE A 106 -9.69 -6.64 11.01
C ILE A 106 -9.33 -6.15 9.61
N LYS A 107 -8.03 -6.02 9.34
CA LYS A 107 -7.55 -5.67 8.00
C LYS A 107 -8.03 -6.70 6.98
N SER A 108 -8.50 -6.22 5.85
CA SER A 108 -8.91 -7.09 4.74
C SER A 108 -7.74 -7.92 4.22
N GLU A 109 -8.03 -9.10 3.67
CA GLU A 109 -7.06 -9.98 3.00
C GLU A 109 -6.24 -9.28 1.91
N LEU A 110 -6.66 -8.11 1.44
CA LEU A 110 -5.90 -7.26 0.51
C LEU A 110 -4.47 -6.96 1.00
N TYR A 111 -4.24 -6.93 2.31
CA TYR A 111 -2.92 -6.70 2.88
C TYR A 111 -2.04 -7.96 2.95
N GLY A 112 -2.64 -9.15 2.81
CA GLY A 112 -1.95 -10.44 3.00
C GLY A 112 -1.46 -11.12 1.72
N VAL A 113 -1.55 -10.46 0.56
CA VAL A 113 -1.22 -11.08 -0.74
C VAL A 113 0.20 -10.86 -1.21
N GLY A 114 1.07 -10.28 -0.38
CA GLY A 114 2.49 -10.04 -0.72
C GLY A 114 2.74 -8.90 -1.71
N ALA A 115 1.69 -8.23 -2.21
CA ALA A 115 1.83 -7.09 -3.14
C ALA A 115 2.66 -5.93 -2.57
N LEU A 116 2.77 -5.84 -1.24
CA LEU A 116 3.56 -4.84 -0.52
C LEU A 116 4.92 -5.39 -0.03
N GLY A 117 5.37 -6.51 -0.59
CA GLY A 117 6.55 -7.23 -0.13
C GLY A 117 6.28 -8.14 1.08
N PRO A 118 7.33 -8.51 1.83
CA PRO A 118 7.22 -9.37 3.00
C PRO A 118 6.28 -8.78 4.07
N PRO A 119 5.66 -9.63 4.92
CA PRO A 119 4.81 -9.18 6.01
C PRO A 119 5.54 -8.17 6.90
N ASN A 120 4.95 -6.99 7.06
CA ASN A 120 5.45 -5.89 7.87
C ASN A 120 4.33 -5.35 8.77
N LEU A 121 4.61 -4.33 9.61
CA LEU A 121 3.61 -3.73 10.49
C LEU A 121 2.34 -3.33 9.73
N PHE A 122 2.48 -2.71 8.55
CA PHE A 122 1.35 -2.23 7.76
C PHE A 122 0.54 -3.37 7.15
N SER A 123 1.17 -4.45 6.66
CA SER A 123 0.49 -5.57 6.02
C SER A 123 -0.01 -6.67 6.96
N THR A 124 0.42 -6.67 8.24
CA THR A 124 0.02 -7.70 9.23
C THR A 124 -1.48 -7.65 9.51
N LEU A 125 -2.15 -8.78 9.27
CA LEU A 125 -3.60 -8.97 9.47
C LEU A 125 -3.98 -9.29 10.92
N ASP A 126 -3.21 -10.15 11.59
CA ASP A 126 -3.49 -10.54 12.96
C ASP A 126 -3.32 -9.36 13.92
N GLY A 127 -4.40 -9.02 14.64
CA GLY A 127 -4.44 -7.86 15.52
C GLY A 127 -3.45 -7.95 16.68
N THR A 128 -3.16 -9.16 17.17
CA THR A 128 -2.22 -9.37 18.28
C THR A 128 -0.78 -9.14 17.83
N LYS A 129 -0.36 -9.76 16.73
CA LYS A 129 0.95 -9.55 16.11
C LYS A 129 1.12 -8.09 15.67
N HIS A 130 0.07 -7.48 15.10
CA HIS A 130 0.08 -6.07 14.73
C HIS A 130 0.34 -5.16 15.95
N ARG A 131 -0.33 -5.41 17.09
CA ARG A 131 -0.09 -4.66 18.33
C ARG A 131 1.36 -4.78 18.82
N GLN A 132 1.93 -5.99 18.76
CA GLN A 132 3.33 -6.22 19.15
C GLN A 132 4.30 -5.45 18.25
N LEU A 133 4.14 -5.55 16.93
CA LEU A 133 4.95 -4.80 15.96
C LEU A 133 4.78 -3.28 16.14
N ARG A 134 3.55 -2.81 16.41
CA ARG A 134 3.26 -1.39 16.63
C ARG A 134 3.96 -0.89 17.88
N LYS A 135 3.95 -1.68 18.96
CA LYS A 135 4.63 -1.36 20.22
C LYS A 135 6.16 -1.30 20.03
N ALA A 136 6.73 -2.23 19.27
CA ALA A 136 8.16 -2.25 18.97
C ALA A 136 8.60 -1.02 18.15
N LEU A 137 7.82 -0.64 17.13
CA LEU A 137 8.16 0.50 16.29
C LEU A 137 7.82 1.85 16.94
N GLY A 138 6.67 1.95 17.62
CA GLY A 138 6.08 3.20 18.12
C GLY A 138 6.58 3.66 19.49
N GLY A 139 7.85 3.42 19.81
CA GLY A 139 8.45 3.80 21.09
C GLY A 139 8.60 5.31 21.29
N THR A 140 9.22 5.69 22.42
CA THR A 140 9.43 7.07 22.86
C THR A 140 10.20 7.94 21.86
N GLN A 141 11.01 7.33 20.99
CA GLN A 141 11.76 8.00 19.93
C GLN A 141 10.89 8.75 18.92
N TRP A 142 9.60 8.38 18.79
CA TRP A 142 8.64 9.05 17.91
C TRP A 142 7.72 10.03 18.66
N SER A 143 7.96 10.27 19.95
CA SER A 143 7.24 11.31 20.69
C SER A 143 7.60 12.71 20.16
N ILE A 144 6.68 13.67 20.29
CA ILE A 144 6.93 15.06 19.86
C ILE A 144 8.20 15.61 20.53
N GLY A 145 8.39 15.36 21.83
CA GLY A 145 9.59 15.82 22.55
C GLY A 145 10.89 15.21 22.02
N SER A 146 10.90 13.91 21.70
CA SER A 146 12.07 13.26 21.11
C SER A 146 12.32 13.72 19.68
N LEU A 147 11.27 13.90 18.87
CA LEU A 147 11.39 14.44 17.51
C LEU A 147 11.97 15.84 17.52
N LYS A 148 11.48 16.71 18.41
CA LYS A 148 12.03 18.06 18.59
C LYS A 148 13.51 18.03 18.96
N LYS A 149 13.83 17.31 20.04
CA LYS A 149 15.20 17.23 20.56
C LYS A 149 16.20 16.66 19.54
N ASN A 150 15.79 15.66 18.76
CA ASN A 150 16.72 14.81 18.01
C ASN A 150 16.70 15.05 16.50
N TRP A 151 15.63 15.65 15.96
CA TRP A 151 15.39 15.71 14.52
C TRP A 151 15.00 17.09 13.98
N GLU A 152 14.48 18.01 14.81
CA GLU A 152 13.97 19.32 14.37
C GLU A 152 15.01 20.10 13.57
N GLN A 153 16.23 20.24 14.08
CA GLN A 153 17.32 20.92 13.37
C GLN A 153 17.55 20.35 11.96
N ARG A 154 17.52 19.02 11.81
CA ARG A 154 17.75 18.37 10.52
C ARG A 154 16.58 18.56 9.55
N ILE A 155 15.37 18.64 10.08
CA ILE A 155 14.18 18.98 9.29
C ILE A 155 14.26 20.45 8.85
N ASP A 156 14.69 21.36 9.73
CA ASP A 156 14.89 22.78 9.42
C ASP A 156 15.95 23.00 8.33
N GLU A 157 17.02 22.22 8.35
CA GLU A 157 18.03 22.19 7.28
C GLU A 157 17.41 21.77 5.94
N LEU A 158 16.55 20.75 5.91
CA LEU A 158 15.83 20.34 4.69
C LEU A 158 14.83 21.40 4.23
N ILE A 159 14.13 22.08 5.15
CA ILE A 159 13.22 23.18 4.83
C ILE A 159 13.99 24.34 4.20
N SER A 160 15.13 24.70 4.79
CA SER A 160 15.98 25.78 4.29
C SER A 160 16.50 25.46 2.89
N LEU A 161 16.99 24.24 2.67
CA LEU A 161 17.43 23.76 1.35
C LEU A 161 16.29 23.76 0.33
N PHE A 162 15.08 23.38 0.75
CA PHE A 162 13.91 23.41 -0.13
C PHE A 162 13.57 24.83 -0.57
N LEU A 163 13.54 25.79 0.37
CA LEU A 163 13.26 27.20 0.06
C LEU A 163 14.34 27.82 -0.84
N GLU A 164 15.61 27.47 -0.60
CA GLU A 164 16.73 27.88 -1.46
C GLU A 164 16.51 27.39 -2.90
N LYS A 165 16.24 26.09 -3.10
CA LYS A 165 15.99 25.52 -4.43
C LYS A 165 14.77 26.13 -5.12
N MET A 166 13.68 26.34 -4.39
CA MET A 166 12.49 27.00 -4.93
C MET A 166 12.78 28.45 -5.34
N SER A 167 13.65 29.15 -4.60
CA SER A 167 14.08 30.51 -4.94
C SER A 167 14.96 30.54 -6.19
N GLU A 168 15.87 29.55 -6.35
CA GLU A 168 16.67 29.39 -7.57
C GLU A 168 15.78 29.21 -8.80
N PHE A 169 14.79 28.30 -8.75
CA PHE A 169 13.84 28.09 -9.86
C PHE A 169 13.07 29.37 -10.19
N ALA A 170 12.59 30.09 -9.16
CA ALA A 170 11.87 31.34 -9.35
C ALA A 170 12.75 32.43 -10.00
N GLN A 171 14.02 32.55 -9.59
CA GLN A 171 14.97 33.50 -10.18
C GLN A 171 15.34 33.15 -11.63
N ALA A 172 15.41 31.87 -11.94
CA ALA A 172 15.62 31.38 -13.31
C ALA A 172 14.37 31.52 -14.20
N GLY A 173 13.20 31.85 -13.64
CA GLY A 173 11.94 31.88 -14.37
C GLY A 173 11.46 30.49 -14.80
N GLU A 174 11.85 29.44 -14.06
CA GLU A 174 11.48 28.06 -14.36
C GLU A 174 10.13 27.70 -13.74
N ASP A 175 9.24 27.15 -14.55
CA ASP A 175 7.98 26.57 -14.07
C ASP A 175 8.24 25.24 -13.35
N VAL A 176 7.62 25.07 -12.20
CA VAL A 176 7.77 23.85 -11.38
C VAL A 176 6.41 23.25 -11.01
N ILE A 177 6.36 21.92 -10.95
CA ILE A 177 5.21 21.18 -10.44
C ILE A 177 5.34 21.09 -8.92
N ILE A 178 4.61 21.92 -8.19
CA ILE A 178 4.67 21.98 -6.72
C ILE A 178 4.39 20.62 -6.07
N SER A 179 3.48 19.81 -6.61
CA SER A 179 3.19 18.48 -6.07
C SER A 179 4.39 17.53 -6.15
N ASP A 180 5.26 17.70 -7.14
CA ASP A 180 6.48 16.90 -7.27
C ASP A 180 7.54 17.42 -6.31
N LYS A 181 7.70 18.74 -6.19
CA LYS A 181 8.64 19.36 -5.25
C LYS A 181 8.32 19.06 -3.78
N VAL A 182 7.05 19.11 -3.39
CA VAL A 182 6.63 18.71 -2.03
C VAL A 182 6.81 17.20 -1.81
N ALA A 183 6.63 16.37 -2.84
CA ALA A 183 6.89 14.93 -2.74
C ALA A 183 8.40 14.62 -2.61
N GLU A 184 9.27 15.34 -3.33
CA GLU A 184 10.73 15.30 -3.17
C GLU A 184 11.14 15.67 -1.74
N PHE A 185 10.57 16.75 -1.18
CA PHE A 185 10.81 17.13 0.21
C PHE A 185 10.38 16.06 1.22
N ALA A 186 9.19 15.48 1.03
CA ALA A 186 8.69 14.40 1.88
C ALA A 186 9.57 13.15 1.77
N ALA A 187 10.08 12.82 0.58
CA ALA A 187 10.98 11.69 0.38
C ALA A 187 12.33 11.89 1.07
N ASP A 188 12.92 13.09 1.01
CA ASP A 188 14.16 13.39 1.74
C ASP A 188 13.96 13.34 3.26
N THR A 189 12.83 13.85 3.75
CA THR A 189 12.50 13.78 5.18
C THR A 189 12.30 12.32 5.62
N LEU A 190 11.57 11.52 4.84
CA LEU A 190 11.34 10.10 5.13
C LEU A 190 12.65 9.31 5.15
N THR A 191 13.49 9.50 4.14
CA THR A 191 14.77 8.78 4.02
C THR A 191 15.75 9.20 5.10
N MET A 192 15.75 10.48 5.46
CA MET A 192 16.47 10.98 6.62
C MET A 192 16.00 10.34 7.92
N LEU A 193 14.69 10.23 8.17
CA LEU A 193 14.16 9.62 9.40
C LEU A 193 14.39 8.09 9.44
N ALA A 194 14.30 7.41 8.30
CA ALA A 194 14.43 5.95 8.23
C ALA A 194 15.90 5.49 8.24
N PHE A 195 16.76 6.19 7.50
CA PHE A 195 18.15 5.80 7.22
C PHE A 195 19.19 6.77 7.78
N SER A 196 18.75 7.77 8.55
CA SER A 196 19.60 8.85 9.10
C SER A 196 20.26 9.73 8.04
N VAL A 197 19.95 9.58 6.74
CA VAL A 197 20.57 10.34 5.65
C VAL A 197 19.50 10.65 4.59
N PRO A 198 19.31 11.92 4.20
CA PRO A 198 18.45 12.27 3.07
C PRO A 198 19.07 11.76 1.78
N TRP A 199 18.24 11.23 0.88
CA TRP A 199 18.71 10.65 -0.38
C TRP A 199 19.08 11.67 -1.45
N GLY A 200 18.70 12.94 -1.28
CA GLY A 200 19.09 14.06 -2.12
C GLY A 200 18.03 14.47 -3.15
N PHE A 201 16.76 14.12 -2.94
CA PHE A 201 15.65 14.51 -3.83
C PHE A 201 15.58 16.03 -4.01
N ILE A 202 15.65 16.79 -2.91
CA ILE A 202 15.61 18.26 -2.94
C ILE A 202 16.91 18.81 -3.55
N ARG A 203 18.06 18.33 -3.05
CA ARG A 203 19.39 18.81 -3.47
C ARG A 203 19.59 18.72 -4.98
N ASN A 204 19.17 17.60 -5.55
CA ASN A 204 19.34 17.31 -6.98
C ASN A 204 18.12 17.75 -7.81
N GLY A 205 17.05 18.23 -7.16
CA GLY A 205 15.83 18.68 -7.80
C GLY A 205 15.14 17.63 -8.67
N ARG A 206 15.24 16.33 -8.31
CA ARG A 206 14.75 15.22 -9.13
C ARG A 206 14.30 14.01 -8.31
N ASP A 207 13.56 13.12 -8.96
CA ASP A 207 13.16 11.82 -8.41
C ASP A 207 14.35 10.85 -8.30
N GLU A 208 14.98 10.83 -7.12
CA GLU A 208 16.11 9.95 -6.86
C GLU A 208 15.69 8.48 -6.94
N ARG A 209 16.42 7.74 -7.78
CA ARG A 209 16.21 6.30 -8.04
C ARG A 209 14.82 5.98 -8.60
N GLY A 210 14.14 6.95 -9.22
CA GLY A 210 12.80 6.75 -9.80
C GLY A 210 11.76 6.35 -8.76
N PHE A 211 11.97 6.73 -7.49
CA PHE A 211 11.18 6.30 -6.36
C PHE A 211 9.72 6.76 -6.44
N LEU A 212 9.51 8.07 -6.66
CA LEU A 212 8.20 8.69 -6.77
C LEU A 212 7.45 8.19 -8.01
N ARG A 213 8.16 8.07 -9.14
CA ARG A 213 7.61 7.51 -10.37
C ARG A 213 7.16 6.07 -10.17
N SER A 214 8.01 5.22 -9.60
CA SER A 214 7.69 3.81 -9.34
C SER A 214 6.48 3.67 -8.41
N TRP A 215 6.38 4.53 -7.39
CA TRP A 215 5.21 4.56 -6.51
C TRP A 215 3.93 4.92 -7.28
N ARG A 216 3.97 5.96 -8.12
CA ARG A 216 2.81 6.41 -8.92
C ARG A 216 2.38 5.38 -9.94
N GLU A 217 3.32 4.78 -10.67
CA GLU A 217 3.04 3.71 -11.64
C GLU A 217 2.51 2.44 -10.93
N GLY A 218 3.00 2.15 -9.72
CA GLY A 218 2.53 1.05 -8.89
C GLY A 218 1.08 1.18 -8.43
N LEU A 219 0.49 2.38 -8.41
CA LEU A 219 -0.90 2.59 -7.96
C LEU A 219 -1.93 1.83 -8.82
N ASP A 220 -1.69 1.69 -10.12
CA ASP A 220 -2.60 0.96 -11.02
C ASP A 220 -2.52 -0.55 -10.77
N TYR A 221 -1.31 -1.05 -10.51
CA TYR A 221 -1.11 -2.42 -10.04
C TYR A 221 -1.81 -2.66 -8.69
N PHE A 222 -1.60 -1.79 -7.70
CA PHE A 222 -2.28 -1.89 -6.41
C PHE A 222 -3.80 -1.81 -6.56
N GLY A 223 -4.29 -0.91 -7.41
CA GLY A 223 -5.71 -0.78 -7.74
C GLY A 223 -6.32 -2.10 -8.20
N THR A 224 -5.60 -2.81 -9.08
CA THR A 224 -6.00 -4.12 -9.60
C THR A 224 -5.85 -5.23 -8.56
N ALA A 225 -4.68 -5.36 -7.94
CA ALA A 225 -4.34 -6.35 -6.93
C ALA A 225 -5.29 -6.33 -5.73
N VAL A 226 -5.67 -5.13 -5.27
CA VAL A 226 -6.51 -4.95 -4.09
C VAL A 226 -7.99 -5.15 -4.41
N ARG A 227 -8.49 -4.58 -5.51
CA ARG A 227 -9.93 -4.49 -5.78
C ARG A 227 -10.47 -5.66 -6.59
N TRP A 228 -9.68 -6.25 -7.48
CA TRP A 228 -10.17 -7.36 -8.31
C TRP A 228 -10.04 -8.68 -7.56
N ARG A 229 -11.16 -9.13 -6.97
CA ARG A 229 -11.20 -10.33 -6.14
C ARG A 229 -10.64 -11.58 -6.84
N TRP A 230 -11.01 -11.83 -8.10
CA TRP A 230 -10.53 -13.00 -8.83
C TRP A 230 -9.00 -12.95 -9.01
N TYR A 231 -8.47 -11.83 -9.50
CA TYR A 231 -7.03 -11.65 -9.65
C TYR A 231 -6.28 -11.83 -8.32
N ARG A 232 -6.79 -11.21 -7.25
CA ARG A 232 -6.24 -11.33 -5.90
C ARG A 232 -6.22 -12.76 -5.36
N HIS A 233 -7.30 -13.52 -5.56
CA HIS A 233 -7.47 -14.85 -4.97
C HIS A 233 -6.94 -15.98 -5.83
N THR A 234 -6.89 -15.80 -7.15
CA THR A 234 -6.50 -16.84 -8.10
C THR A 234 -5.09 -16.61 -8.64
N VAL A 235 -4.74 -15.38 -9.00
CA VAL A 235 -3.43 -15.09 -9.60
C VAL A 235 -2.39 -14.84 -8.51
N LEU A 236 -2.63 -13.89 -7.60
CA LEU A 236 -1.63 -13.49 -6.59
C LEU A 236 -1.41 -14.52 -5.48
N ARG A 237 -2.30 -15.51 -5.32
CA ARG A 237 -2.12 -16.63 -4.39
C ARG A 237 -1.62 -17.91 -5.07
N SER A 238 -1.49 -17.93 -6.40
CA SER A 238 -1.00 -19.09 -7.13
C SER A 238 0.51 -19.19 -7.02
N ALA A 239 1.03 -20.35 -6.60
CA ALA A 239 2.48 -20.59 -6.53
C ALA A 239 3.17 -20.44 -7.91
N LEU A 240 2.45 -20.68 -9.00
CA LEU A 240 2.98 -20.59 -10.36
C LEU A 240 2.94 -19.17 -10.92
N LEU A 241 1.87 -18.41 -10.61
CA LEU A 241 1.65 -17.10 -11.23
C LEU A 241 2.12 -15.94 -10.34
N ALA A 242 2.01 -16.05 -9.02
CA ALA A 242 2.35 -14.98 -8.10
C ALA A 242 3.77 -14.42 -8.29
N PRO A 243 4.83 -15.22 -8.52
CA PRO A 243 6.18 -14.69 -8.72
C PRO A 243 6.32 -13.72 -9.89
N TYR A 244 5.43 -13.78 -10.89
CA TYR A 244 5.45 -12.87 -12.04
C TYR A 244 4.77 -11.52 -11.77
N PHE A 245 3.97 -11.42 -10.70
CA PHE A 245 3.18 -10.22 -10.39
C PHE A 245 3.55 -9.58 -9.05
N LEU A 246 4.27 -10.30 -8.18
CA LEU A 246 4.72 -9.78 -6.88
C LEU A 246 6.09 -9.13 -6.99
N PRO A 247 6.36 -8.09 -6.18
CA PRO A 247 7.68 -7.46 -6.15
C PRO A 247 8.75 -8.45 -5.67
N SER A 248 9.93 -8.36 -6.26
CA SER A 248 11.10 -9.16 -5.91
C SER A 248 12.23 -8.27 -5.42
N ALA A 249 13.02 -8.73 -4.45
CA ALA A 249 14.22 -8.01 -4.01
C ALA A 249 15.27 -7.85 -5.14
N SER A 250 15.15 -8.58 -6.25
CA SER A 250 15.97 -8.38 -7.45
C SER A 250 15.58 -7.17 -8.30
N ASP A 251 14.42 -6.56 -8.05
CA ASP A 251 13.94 -5.44 -8.88
C ASP A 251 14.77 -4.19 -8.59
N ARG A 252 15.20 -3.51 -9.66
CA ARG A 252 16.08 -2.34 -9.54
C ARG A 252 15.37 -1.06 -9.08
N PHE A 253 14.03 -1.06 -9.10
CA PHE A 253 13.20 0.09 -8.81
C PHE A 253 11.96 -0.32 -7.99
N GLY A 254 11.22 0.66 -7.47
CA GLY A 254 9.96 0.43 -6.75
C GLY A 254 10.09 -0.36 -5.45
N MET A 255 9.07 -1.17 -5.14
CA MET A 255 8.99 -1.93 -3.88
C MET A 255 10.11 -2.97 -3.75
N GLY A 256 10.55 -3.58 -4.86
CA GLY A 256 11.65 -4.55 -4.82
C GLY A 256 12.99 -3.92 -4.44
N TYR A 257 13.29 -2.72 -4.97
CA TYR A 257 14.44 -1.93 -4.53
C TYR A 257 14.37 -1.60 -3.03
N LEU A 258 13.21 -1.16 -2.54
CA LEU A 258 13.01 -0.88 -1.11
C LEU A 258 13.23 -2.13 -0.23
N MET A 259 12.78 -3.29 -0.70
CA MET A 259 12.99 -4.56 0.01
C MET A 259 14.49 -4.87 0.12
N ALA A 260 15.22 -4.79 -0.98
CA ALA A 260 16.67 -5.02 -0.99
C ALA A 260 17.41 -4.01 -0.12
N HIS A 261 17.04 -2.73 -0.20
CA HIS A 261 17.68 -1.69 0.60
C HIS A 261 17.38 -1.83 2.10
N ALA A 262 16.16 -2.22 2.47
CA ALA A 262 15.83 -2.49 3.86
C ALA A 262 16.66 -3.67 4.40
N ASP A 263 16.79 -4.75 3.63
CA ASP A 263 17.58 -5.93 3.99
C ASP A 263 19.07 -5.59 4.16
N GLU A 264 19.63 -4.81 3.23
CA GLU A 264 21.00 -4.30 3.30
C GLU A 264 21.23 -3.47 4.59
N GLN A 265 20.30 -2.58 4.92
CA GLN A 265 20.41 -1.71 6.10
C GLN A 265 20.31 -2.49 7.41
N VAL A 266 19.41 -3.47 7.48
CA VAL A 266 19.29 -4.36 8.65
C VAL A 266 20.56 -5.19 8.80
N THR A 267 20.99 -5.86 7.73
CA THR A 267 22.21 -6.68 7.72
C THR A 267 23.44 -5.87 8.15
N ARG A 268 23.56 -4.63 7.65
CA ARG A 268 24.66 -3.73 8.03
C ARG A 268 24.60 -3.38 9.51
N ARG A 269 23.41 -3.13 10.06
CA ARG A 269 23.22 -2.80 11.49
C ARG A 269 23.51 -3.99 12.39
N GLU A 270 23.06 -5.19 12.02
CA GLU A 270 23.34 -6.42 12.76
C GLU A 270 24.85 -6.67 12.85
N LYS A 271 25.56 -6.60 11.72
CA LYS A 271 27.03 -6.72 11.70
C LYS A 271 27.72 -5.66 12.55
N ALA A 272 27.25 -4.42 12.53
CA ALA A 272 27.81 -3.36 13.35
C ALA A 272 27.64 -3.64 14.85
N ILE A 273 26.46 -4.11 15.27
CA ILE A 273 26.17 -4.49 16.66
C ILE A 273 27.04 -5.68 17.09
N GLU A 274 27.17 -6.71 16.24
CA GLU A 274 28.03 -7.87 16.50
C GLU A 274 29.49 -7.47 16.66
N SER A 275 29.98 -6.58 15.78
CA SER A 275 31.36 -6.09 15.81
C SER A 275 31.69 -5.18 17.00
N ALA A 276 30.68 -4.54 17.58
CA ALA A 276 30.83 -3.63 18.72
C ALA A 276 31.01 -4.36 20.07
N GLY A 277 30.81 -5.69 20.11
CA GLY A 277 30.84 -6.49 21.34
C GLY A 277 29.58 -6.25 22.17
N GLY A 278 28.84 -7.31 22.48
CA GLY A 278 27.50 -7.25 23.10
C GLY A 278 27.44 -6.76 24.56
N ASP A 279 27.95 -5.56 24.85
CA ASP A 279 27.74 -4.85 26.11
C ASP A 279 27.48 -3.36 25.85
N GLY A 280 26.35 -2.86 26.33
CA GLY A 280 25.95 -1.45 26.23
C GLY A 280 25.03 -1.13 25.05
N GLY A 281 23.75 -0.86 25.36
CA GLY A 281 22.76 -0.39 24.39
C GLY A 281 23.28 0.83 23.63
N VAL A 282 23.31 0.71 22.31
CA VAL A 282 23.75 1.81 21.46
C VAL A 282 22.65 2.86 21.44
N ASP A 283 22.91 3.99 22.09
CA ASP A 283 22.05 5.16 22.10
C ASP A 283 22.12 5.82 20.71
N TYR A 284 21.16 5.47 19.85
CA TYR A 284 21.05 6.04 18.51
C TYR A 284 20.18 7.29 18.52
N VAL A 285 20.78 8.38 19.00
CA VAL A 285 20.36 9.74 18.68
C VAL A 285 21.62 10.50 18.33
N GLY A 286 21.76 10.87 17.06
CA GLY A 286 22.70 11.90 16.59
C GLY A 286 24.17 11.62 16.90
N SER A 287 24.95 11.27 15.88
CA SER A 287 26.40 11.41 15.97
C SER A 287 26.76 12.89 16.13
N GLU A 288 26.89 13.38 17.36
CA GLU A 288 27.80 14.47 17.71
C GLU A 288 28.12 14.43 19.20
N LYS A 289 29.41 14.56 19.49
CA LYS A 289 30.03 14.36 20.80
C LYS A 289 29.50 15.35 21.84
N SER A 290 29.19 14.85 23.04
CA SER A 290 29.42 15.63 24.26
C SER A 290 29.83 14.69 25.40
N LYS A 291 31.15 14.56 25.57
CA LYS A 291 31.73 14.22 26.87
C LYS A 291 31.39 15.40 27.78
N ASP A 292 30.55 15.19 28.79
CA ASP A 292 30.48 15.91 30.08
C ASP A 292 29.09 15.79 30.71
N PHE A 293 28.70 14.56 31.06
CA PHE A 293 27.59 14.37 32.00
C PHE A 293 27.84 13.16 32.91
N LEU A 294 29.02 13.16 33.55
CA LEU A 294 29.32 12.34 34.74
C LEU A 294 30.19 13.12 35.73
N GLN A 295 29.81 14.38 35.99
CA GLN A 295 30.25 15.13 37.16
C GLN A 295 29.24 16.25 37.45
N GLN A 296 28.11 15.87 38.08
CA GLN A 296 27.39 16.58 39.15
C GLN A 296 26.10 15.84 39.48
#